data_AF-A0A0K8R022-F1
#
_entry.id   AF-A0A0K8R022-F1
#
_cell.length_a   1.000
_cell.length_b   1.000
_cell.length_c   1.000
_cell.angle_alpha   90.00
_cell.angle_beta   90.00
_cell.angle_gamma   90.00
#
_symmetry.space_group_name_H-M   'P 1'
#
loop_
_entity.id
_entity.type
_entity.pdbx_description
1 polymer ?
#
loop_
_entity_poly.entity_id
_entity_poly.type
_entity_poly.pdbx_seq_one_letter_code
_entity_poly.pdbx_strand_id
1 'polypeptide(L)'
;MENLMNLIETIHQEVRILEREFQQNKGQILTEDDLKCHLFMKLYRLFGDPNESMDSEIKISPLHAEVSFFDENGKLSMRPDLAIINPKNTSILHSVETHVTTMDIRYKHLSGKEFEFHGDSIIFELKFCRSKKGISKRHIESYQKDIDKIQSLQTLERGYDNKIIGIFIVFNMTDIKSPAFFELLKRTNESLYIFYGTGDLEWQDNRNYLFQFKNHDTQLGYD
;
A
#
# COMPACT_ATOMS: atom_id res chain seq x y z
N MET A 1 14.09 4.23 17.33
CA MET A 1 13.66 2.85 16.99
C MET A 1 12.35 2.46 17.69
N GLU A 2 12.22 2.64 19.01
CA GLU A 2 11.00 2.28 19.76
C GLU A 2 9.72 2.97 19.24
N ASN A 3 9.77 4.28 18.97
CA ASN A 3 8.63 5.02 18.42
C ASN A 3 8.18 4.49 17.03
N LEU A 4 9.14 4.08 16.20
CA LEU A 4 8.88 3.55 14.86
C LEU A 4 8.24 2.16 14.92
N MET A 5 8.72 1.29 15.80
CA MET A 5 8.12 -0.04 15.98
C MET A 5 6.68 0.06 16.49
N ASN A 6 6.41 0.98 17.43
CA ASN A 6 5.05 1.26 17.90
C ASN A 6 4.14 1.74 16.76
N LEU A 7 4.69 2.52 15.83
CA LEU A 7 3.97 3.00 14.67
C LEU A 7 3.58 1.86 13.71
N ILE A 8 4.54 0.99 13.39
CA ILE A 8 4.31 -0.18 12.53
C ILE A 8 3.29 -1.12 13.17
N GLU A 9 3.35 -1.32 14.49
CA GLU A 9 2.38 -2.11 15.23
C GLU A 9 0.98 -1.49 15.15
N THR A 10 0.87 -0.15 15.28
CA THR A 10 -0.41 0.56 15.13
C THR A 10 -0.99 0.37 13.72
N ILE A 11 -0.15 0.50 12.69
CA ILE A 11 -0.56 0.24 11.29
C ILE A 11 -1.01 -1.21 11.11
N HIS A 12 -0.28 -2.17 11.69
CA HIS A 12 -0.63 -3.58 11.63
C HIS A 12 -2.00 -3.84 12.25
N GLN A 13 -2.31 -3.21 13.38
CA GLN A 13 -3.62 -3.31 14.02
C GLN A 13 -4.74 -2.78 13.12
N GLU A 14 -4.54 -1.66 12.43
CA GLU A 14 -5.52 -1.15 11.47
C GLU A 14 -5.73 -2.10 10.27
N VAL A 15 -4.65 -2.73 9.77
CA VAL A 15 -4.76 -3.76 8.73
C VAL A 15 -5.55 -4.98 9.23
N ARG A 16 -5.35 -5.40 10.49
CA ARG A 16 -6.12 -6.49 11.12
C ARG A 16 -7.59 -6.13 11.34
N ILE A 17 -7.89 -4.88 11.68
CA ILE A 17 -9.28 -4.41 11.75
C ILE A 17 -9.90 -4.48 10.35
N LEU A 18 -9.20 -4.03 9.32
CA LEU A 18 -9.69 -4.07 7.93
C LEU A 18 -9.93 -5.51 7.45
N GLU A 19 -9.04 -6.44 7.79
CA GLU A 19 -9.23 -7.86 7.49
C GLU A 19 -10.52 -8.40 8.11
N ARG A 20 -10.78 -8.11 9.39
CA ARG A 20 -12.01 -8.56 10.07
C ARG A 20 -13.27 -7.98 9.42
N GLU A 21 -13.25 -6.70 9.08
CA GLU A 21 -14.35 -6.05 8.35
C GLU A 21 -14.56 -6.73 7.00
N PHE A 22 -13.48 -7.11 6.30
CA PHE A 22 -13.55 -7.75 4.99
C PHE A 22 -14.11 -9.17 5.08
N GLN A 23 -13.78 -9.92 6.13
CA GLN A 23 -14.36 -11.24 6.37
C GLN A 23 -15.87 -11.17 6.62
N GLN A 24 -16.32 -10.14 7.34
CA GLN A 24 -17.74 -9.89 7.62
C GLN A 24 -18.48 -9.40 6.38
N ASN A 25 -17.88 -8.49 5.61
CA ASN A 25 -18.47 -7.84 4.46
C ASN A 25 -17.58 -8.01 3.23
N LYS A 26 -17.52 -9.24 2.69
CA LYS A 26 -16.66 -9.59 1.54
C LYS A 26 -16.92 -8.75 0.29
N GLY A 27 -18.11 -8.16 0.17
CA GLY A 27 -18.47 -7.24 -0.92
C GLY A 27 -17.88 -5.83 -0.81
N GLN A 28 -17.26 -5.47 0.32
CA GLN A 28 -16.73 -4.13 0.55
C GLN A 28 -15.40 -3.88 -0.19
N ILE A 29 -14.60 -4.93 -0.41
CA ILE A 29 -13.36 -4.87 -1.19
C ILE A 29 -13.53 -5.78 -2.40
N LEU A 30 -13.69 -5.17 -3.58
CA LEU A 30 -13.81 -5.90 -4.85
C LEU A 30 -12.58 -5.71 -5.73
N THR A 31 -11.75 -4.71 -5.46
CA THR A 31 -10.57 -4.35 -6.22
C THR A 31 -9.42 -3.92 -5.30
N GLU A 32 -8.22 -3.78 -5.88
CA GLU A 32 -7.05 -3.22 -5.19
C GLU A 32 -7.28 -1.74 -4.82
N ASP A 33 -8.00 -0.99 -5.66
CA ASP A 33 -8.37 0.39 -5.34
C ASP A 33 -9.36 0.49 -4.18
N ASP A 34 -10.33 -0.43 -4.08
CA ASP A 34 -11.21 -0.47 -2.89
C ASP A 34 -10.39 -0.73 -1.62
N LEU A 35 -9.44 -1.68 -1.67
CA LEU A 35 -8.51 -1.95 -0.57
C LEU A 35 -7.72 -0.69 -0.21
N LYS A 36 -7.19 0.03 -1.22
CA LYS A 36 -6.48 1.30 -1.06
C LYS A 36 -7.34 2.34 -0.36
N CYS A 37 -8.58 2.54 -0.81
CA CYS A 37 -9.51 3.50 -0.20
C CYS A 37 -9.83 3.15 1.25
N HIS A 38 -10.15 1.88 1.54
CA HIS A 38 -10.46 1.44 2.90
C HIS A 38 -9.27 1.57 3.85
N LEU A 39 -8.06 1.20 3.40
CA LEU A 39 -6.85 1.37 4.19
C LEU A 39 -6.52 2.86 4.40
N PHE A 40 -6.60 3.67 3.34
CA PHE A 40 -6.38 5.11 3.41
C PHE A 40 -7.30 5.74 4.46
N MET A 41 -8.60 5.42 4.46
CA MET A 41 -9.56 5.95 5.43
C MET A 41 -9.20 5.61 6.89
N LYS A 42 -8.64 4.42 7.13
CA LYS A 42 -8.17 4.02 8.47
C LYS A 42 -6.91 4.78 8.87
N LEU A 43 -5.91 4.80 7.98
CA LEU A 43 -4.66 5.52 8.22
C LEU A 43 -4.87 7.02 8.36
N TYR A 44 -5.84 7.61 7.64
CA TYR A 44 -6.15 9.03 7.72
C TYR A 44 -6.63 9.44 9.13
N ARG A 45 -7.25 8.53 9.89
CA ARG A 45 -7.61 8.80 11.29
C ARG A 45 -6.40 8.91 12.21
N LEU A 46 -5.28 8.31 11.83
CA LEU A 46 -4.02 8.32 12.58
C LEU A 46 -3.08 9.44 12.11
N PHE A 47 -3.12 9.75 10.81
CA PHE A 47 -2.12 10.56 10.11
C PHE A 47 -2.72 11.71 9.28
N GLY A 48 -4.01 12.01 9.43
CA GLY A 48 -4.71 12.99 8.62
C GLY A 48 -4.53 14.43 9.07
N ASP A 49 -4.08 14.64 10.32
CA ASP A 49 -3.85 15.96 10.86
C ASP A 49 -2.64 16.62 10.16
N PRO A 50 -2.82 17.77 9.50
CA PRO A 50 -1.73 18.46 8.81
C PRO A 50 -0.66 18.97 9.78
N ASN A 51 0.60 18.71 9.45
CA ASN A 51 1.76 19.23 10.19
C ASN A 51 2.49 20.31 9.40
N GLU A 52 3.25 21.14 10.10
CA GLU A 52 4.11 22.15 9.47
C GLU A 52 5.11 21.51 8.51
N SER A 53 5.26 22.11 7.34
CA SER A 53 6.26 21.73 6.36
C SER A 53 7.54 22.56 6.46
N MET A 54 8.51 22.34 5.57
CA MET A 54 9.68 23.22 5.44
C MET A 54 9.30 24.63 4.95
N ASP A 55 8.17 24.74 4.24
CA ASP A 55 7.68 25.99 3.70
C ASP A 55 6.89 26.72 4.79
N SER A 56 7.34 27.94 5.14
CA SER A 56 6.66 28.76 6.15
C SER A 56 5.17 28.89 5.83
N GLU A 57 4.32 28.74 6.85
CA GLU A 57 2.85 28.85 6.78
C GLU A 57 2.14 27.75 5.97
N ILE A 58 2.86 26.78 5.42
CA ILE A 58 2.26 25.64 4.73
C ILE A 58 2.18 24.45 5.68
N LYS A 59 1.01 23.80 5.68
CA LYS A 59 0.81 22.52 6.36
C LYS A 59 0.55 21.42 5.35
N ILE A 60 1.15 20.27 5.58
CA ILE A 60 1.05 19.10 4.71
C ILE A 60 0.51 17.93 5.54
N SER A 61 -0.43 17.18 4.96
CA SER A 61 -0.91 15.91 5.52
C SER A 61 0.22 14.89 5.47
N PRO A 62 0.60 14.22 6.58
CA PRO A 62 1.58 13.13 6.52
C PRO A 62 1.19 11.98 5.58
N LEU A 63 -0.11 11.70 5.41
CA LEU A 63 -0.59 10.61 4.56
C LEU A 63 -0.93 11.09 3.15
N HIS A 64 -0.42 10.39 2.14
CA HIS A 64 -0.69 10.62 0.72
C HIS A 64 -0.93 9.32 -0.04
N ALA A 65 -1.68 9.42 -1.15
CA ALA A 65 -1.82 8.37 -2.14
C ALA A 65 -1.03 8.73 -3.42
N GLU A 66 -0.39 7.74 -4.04
CA GLU A 66 0.26 7.83 -5.36
C GLU A 66 1.31 8.95 -5.52
N VAL A 67 1.96 9.32 -4.42
CA VAL A 67 3.06 10.28 -4.43
C VAL A 67 4.27 9.71 -5.17
N SER A 68 4.94 10.55 -5.97
CA SER A 68 6.12 10.14 -6.75
C SER A 68 7.41 10.27 -5.94
N PHE A 69 8.24 9.24 -6.02
CA PHE A 69 9.62 9.17 -5.52
C PHE A 69 10.59 9.07 -6.70
N PHE A 70 11.85 9.46 -6.47
CA PHE A 70 12.90 9.29 -7.46
C PHE A 70 13.28 7.83 -7.64
N ASP A 71 13.51 7.45 -8.89
CA ASP A 71 14.12 6.19 -9.27
C ASP A 71 15.65 6.26 -9.31
N GLU A 72 16.26 5.13 -9.63
CA GLU A 72 17.72 5.00 -9.71
C GLU A 72 18.37 5.88 -10.79
N ASN A 73 17.56 6.44 -11.71
CA ASN A 73 17.99 7.35 -12.75
C ASN A 73 17.70 8.82 -12.39
N GLY A 74 17.29 9.10 -11.15
CA GLY A 74 16.90 10.44 -10.70
C GLY A 74 15.60 10.93 -11.34
N LYS A 75 14.70 10.04 -11.79
CA LYS A 75 13.40 10.41 -12.35
C LYS A 75 12.27 10.14 -11.35
N LEU A 76 11.32 11.05 -11.23
CA LEU A 76 10.09 10.91 -10.43
C LEU A 76 9.11 9.91 -11.06
N SER A 77 9.46 8.62 -11.03
CA SER A 77 8.75 7.54 -11.71
C SER A 77 8.16 6.49 -10.76
N MET A 78 8.76 6.30 -9.59
CA MET A 78 8.25 5.35 -8.60
C MET A 78 7.07 5.94 -7.85
N ARG A 79 5.95 5.20 -7.79
CA ARG A 79 4.73 5.60 -7.09
C ARG A 79 4.22 4.46 -6.23
N PRO A 80 4.47 4.44 -4.92
CA PRO A 80 3.76 3.53 -4.04
C PRO A 80 2.28 3.89 -4.00
N ASP A 81 1.44 2.91 -3.64
CA ASP A 81 0.00 3.12 -3.54
C ASP A 81 -0.32 4.18 -2.49
N LEU A 82 0.30 4.06 -1.32
CA LEU A 82 0.22 5.03 -0.23
C LEU A 82 1.62 5.36 0.29
N ALA A 83 1.76 6.54 0.87
CA ALA A 83 2.97 6.95 1.59
C ALA A 83 2.60 7.75 2.85
N ILE A 84 3.29 7.46 3.94
CA ILE A 84 3.37 8.32 5.12
C ILE A 84 4.74 8.97 5.10
N ILE A 85 4.76 10.29 5.05
CA ILE A 85 5.98 11.11 5.02
C ILE A 85 6.09 11.92 6.31
N ASN A 86 7.26 12.51 6.55
CA ASN A 86 7.43 13.56 7.55
C ASN A 86 7.26 14.95 6.89
N PRO A 87 6.15 15.68 7.14
CA PRO A 87 5.94 17.01 6.57
C PRO A 87 7.09 17.98 6.83
N LYS A 88 7.77 17.90 7.98
CA LYS A 88 8.86 18.80 8.36
C LYS A 88 10.07 18.74 7.42
N ASN A 89 10.19 17.67 6.64
CA ASN A 89 11.27 17.47 5.67
C ASN A 89 10.77 17.64 4.22
N THR A 90 9.56 18.16 4.04
CA THR A 90 8.92 18.29 2.73
C THR A 90 8.79 19.75 2.35
N SER A 91 9.08 20.07 1.09
CA SER A 91 8.76 21.35 0.46
C SER A 91 7.91 21.09 -0.79
N ILE A 92 6.85 21.90 -0.96
CA ILE A 92 6.02 21.95 -2.17
C ILE A 92 6.30 23.20 -3.00
N LEU A 93 7.12 24.11 -2.48
CA LEU A 93 7.56 25.31 -3.20
C LEU A 93 8.94 25.13 -3.85
N HIS A 94 9.77 24.23 -3.33
CA HIS A 94 11.16 24.07 -3.72
C HIS A 94 11.58 22.60 -3.83
N SER A 95 12.48 22.28 -4.76
CA SER A 95 13.26 21.03 -4.74
C SER A 95 14.45 21.25 -3.81
N VAL A 96 14.49 20.48 -2.73
CA VAL A 96 15.51 20.61 -1.69
C VAL A 96 16.53 19.50 -1.87
N GLU A 97 17.55 19.71 -2.69
CA GLU A 97 18.68 18.78 -2.73
C GLU A 97 19.56 19.05 -1.49
N THR A 98 19.21 18.47 -0.34
CA THR A 98 20.04 18.55 0.88
C THR A 98 21.30 17.69 0.71
N HIS A 99 22.29 18.22 0.00
CA HIS A 99 23.65 17.73 0.14
C HIS A 99 24.14 18.11 1.55
N VAL A 100 24.21 17.11 2.46
CA VAL A 100 24.89 17.24 3.75
C VAL A 100 26.41 17.29 3.51
N THR A 101 26.87 18.39 2.94
CA THR A 101 28.25 18.84 3.07
C THR A 101 28.19 20.18 3.75
N THR A 102 28.31 20.18 5.08
CA THR A 102 28.66 21.34 5.90
C THR A 102 27.90 22.64 5.56
N MET A 103 26.74 22.83 6.20
CA MET A 103 26.14 24.16 6.47
C MET A 103 25.66 25.01 5.27
N ASP A 104 25.23 24.45 4.14
CA ASP A 104 24.53 25.22 3.09
C ASP A 104 23.37 24.44 2.47
N ILE A 105 22.14 24.94 2.62
CA ILE A 105 20.96 24.44 1.89
C ILE A 105 20.98 25.07 0.49
N ARG A 106 21.17 24.27 -0.56
CA ARG A 106 21.09 24.74 -1.96
C ARG A 106 19.77 24.31 -2.58
N TYR A 107 18.94 25.29 -2.91
CA TYR A 107 17.68 25.06 -3.64
C TYR A 107 17.97 24.85 -5.13
N LYS A 108 17.47 23.77 -5.71
CA LYS A 108 17.47 23.57 -7.17
C LYS A 108 16.10 23.91 -7.75
N HIS A 109 16.12 24.38 -9.00
CA HIS A 109 14.88 24.63 -9.75
C HIS A 109 14.21 23.28 -10.07
N LEU A 110 12.94 23.14 -9.69
CA LEU A 110 12.15 21.91 -9.83
C LEU A 110 12.20 21.38 -11.28
N SER A 111 12.54 20.10 -11.44
CA SER A 111 12.17 19.35 -12.65
C SER A 111 10.62 19.31 -12.74
N GLY A 112 10.03 19.15 -13.92
CA GLY A 112 8.62 19.51 -14.24
C GLY A 112 7.45 18.87 -13.47
N LYS A 113 7.65 18.37 -12.24
CA LYS A 113 6.62 18.11 -11.22
C LYS A 113 6.98 18.86 -9.95
N GLU A 114 6.03 19.62 -9.43
CA GLU A 114 6.20 20.78 -8.56
C GLU A 114 6.44 20.45 -7.05
N PHE A 115 6.84 19.23 -6.68
CA PHE A 115 7.09 18.88 -5.27
C PHE A 115 8.11 17.75 -5.11
N GLU A 116 8.80 17.75 -3.97
CA GLU A 116 9.81 16.75 -3.61
C GLU A 116 9.65 16.33 -2.15
N PHE A 117 9.60 15.02 -1.90
CA PHE A 117 9.52 14.48 -0.55
C PHE A 117 10.88 13.94 -0.12
N HIS A 118 11.43 14.49 0.96
CA HIS A 118 12.65 14.03 1.59
C HIS A 118 12.39 13.49 2.99
N GLY A 119 13.30 12.65 3.47
CA GLY A 119 13.27 12.16 4.85
C GLY A 119 12.71 10.77 5.03
N ASP A 120 12.58 10.41 6.31
CA ASP A 120 11.99 9.15 6.73
C ASP A 120 10.56 9.01 6.20
N SER A 121 10.26 7.86 5.61
CA SER A 121 8.94 7.56 5.07
C SER A 121 8.56 6.10 5.22
N ILE A 122 7.25 5.86 5.26
CA ILE A 122 6.65 4.54 5.20
C ILE A 122 5.88 4.47 3.89
N ILE A 123 6.27 3.56 3.01
CA ILE A 123 5.61 3.35 1.72
C ILE A 123 4.81 2.06 1.74
N PHE A 124 3.67 2.07 1.05
CA PHE A 124 2.75 0.96 0.99
C PHE A 124 2.59 0.49 -0.45
N GLU A 125 2.61 -0.81 -0.62
CA GLU A 125 2.20 -1.48 -1.86
C GLU A 125 1.13 -2.50 -1.49
N LEU A 126 0.01 -2.46 -2.20
CA LEU A 126 -1.20 -3.20 -1.91
C LEU A 126 -1.44 -4.20 -3.04
N LYS A 127 -1.86 -5.41 -2.69
CA LYS A 127 -2.28 -6.41 -3.67
C LYS A 127 -3.60 -7.03 -3.29
N PHE A 128 -4.48 -7.17 -4.27
CA PHE A 128 -5.75 -7.88 -4.07
C PHE A 128 -5.92 -9.10 -4.99
N CYS A 129 -5.98 -10.29 -4.41
CA CYS A 129 -6.21 -11.54 -5.12
C CYS A 129 -7.69 -11.92 -5.11
N ARG A 130 -8.37 -11.78 -6.26
CA ARG A 130 -9.77 -12.19 -6.46
C ARG A 130 -9.94 -13.63 -6.94
N SER A 131 -8.84 -14.31 -7.22
CA SER A 131 -8.85 -15.63 -7.85
C SER A 131 -9.59 -16.65 -6.97
N LYS A 132 -10.54 -17.38 -7.57
CA LYS A 132 -11.21 -18.50 -6.90
C LYS A 132 -10.27 -19.62 -6.48
N LYS A 133 -9.13 -19.74 -7.18
CA LYS A 133 -8.07 -20.70 -6.90
C LYS A 133 -7.03 -20.15 -5.91
N GLY A 134 -7.26 -18.96 -5.36
CA GLY A 134 -6.35 -18.30 -4.44
C GLY A 134 -5.07 -17.77 -5.09
N ILE A 135 -4.08 -17.49 -4.24
CA ILE A 135 -2.78 -16.94 -4.62
C ILE A 135 -1.94 -18.04 -5.29
N SER A 136 -1.60 -17.79 -6.55
CA SER A 136 -0.81 -18.70 -7.41
C SER A 136 0.61 -18.20 -7.62
N LYS A 137 1.47 -19.04 -8.22
CA LYS A 137 2.85 -18.66 -8.56
C LYS A 137 2.95 -17.39 -9.41
N ARG A 138 2.05 -17.20 -10.38
CA ARG A 138 2.00 -15.98 -11.21
C ARG A 138 1.70 -14.72 -10.39
N HIS A 139 0.83 -14.83 -9.38
CA HIS A 139 0.58 -13.72 -8.47
C HIS A 139 1.84 -13.39 -7.67
N ILE A 140 2.52 -14.41 -7.13
CA ILE A 140 3.77 -14.27 -6.38
C ILE A 140 4.87 -13.61 -7.23
N GLU A 141 5.00 -13.99 -8.50
CA GLU A 141 5.95 -13.36 -9.44
C GLU A 141 5.64 -11.87 -9.65
N SER A 142 4.35 -11.49 -9.68
CA SER A 142 3.97 -10.07 -9.72
C SER A 142 4.31 -9.36 -8.41
N TYR A 143 3.96 -9.97 -7.28
CA TYR A 143 4.22 -9.42 -5.94
C TYR A 143 5.70 -9.22 -5.69
N GLN A 144 6.54 -10.11 -6.23
CA GLN A 144 7.98 -9.99 -6.14
C GLN A 144 8.49 -8.71 -6.79
N LYS A 145 7.95 -8.32 -7.96
CA LYS A 145 8.36 -7.09 -8.64
C LYS A 145 8.05 -5.84 -7.81
N ASP A 146 6.92 -5.83 -7.13
CA ASP A 146 6.50 -4.71 -6.28
C ASP A 146 7.37 -4.64 -5.00
N ILE A 147 7.74 -5.80 -4.44
CA ILE A 147 8.71 -5.89 -3.34
C ILE A 147 10.10 -5.42 -3.80
N ASP A 148 10.55 -5.84 -4.98
CA ASP A 148 11.84 -5.42 -5.53
C ASP A 148 11.88 -3.89 -5.73
N LYS A 149 10.76 -3.29 -6.18
CA LYS A 149 10.60 -1.83 -6.28
C LYS A 149 10.75 -1.13 -4.92
N ILE A 150 10.11 -1.64 -3.86
CA ILE A 150 10.29 -1.13 -2.50
C ILE A 150 11.78 -1.19 -2.09
N GLN A 151 12.44 -2.32 -2.34
CA GLN A 151 13.84 -2.52 -1.97
C GLN A 151 14.80 -1.62 -2.77
N SER A 152 14.48 -1.32 -4.03
CA SER A 152 15.20 -0.34 -4.83
C SER A 152 15.11 1.05 -4.20
N LEU A 153 13.92 1.50 -3.79
CA LEU A 153 13.73 2.78 -3.08
C LEU A 153 14.57 2.84 -1.80
N GLN A 154 14.54 1.78 -1.01
CA GLN A 154 15.32 1.67 0.23
C GLN A 154 16.83 1.75 -0.01
N THR A 155 17.29 1.24 -1.14
CA THR A 155 18.72 1.27 -1.49
C THR A 155 19.15 2.67 -1.93
N LEU A 156 18.31 3.38 -2.68
CA LEU A 156 18.58 4.74 -3.14
C LEU A 156 18.66 5.74 -1.99
N GLU A 157 17.75 5.65 -1.02
CA GLU A 157 17.69 6.58 0.12
C GLU A 157 18.78 6.34 1.18
N ARG A 158 19.38 5.14 1.25
CA ARG A 158 20.53 4.88 2.15
C ARG A 158 21.73 5.78 1.87
N GLY A 159 21.80 6.40 0.69
CA GLY A 159 22.82 7.40 0.36
C GLY A 159 22.60 8.77 1.00
N TYR A 160 21.40 9.04 1.53
CA TYR A 160 20.95 10.38 1.98
C TYR A 160 20.60 10.45 3.47
N ASP A 161 21.01 9.46 4.28
CA ASP A 161 20.64 9.32 5.72
C ASP A 161 19.12 9.22 6.00
N ASN A 162 18.31 9.02 4.96
CA ASN A 162 16.86 8.84 5.06
C ASN A 162 16.49 7.36 5.24
N LYS A 163 15.46 7.08 6.05
CA LYS A 163 14.95 5.72 6.24
C LYS A 163 13.60 5.51 5.55
N ILE A 164 13.59 4.67 4.51
CA ILE A 164 12.34 4.13 3.94
C ILE A 164 11.99 2.79 4.60
N ILE A 165 10.74 2.68 5.06
CA ILE A 165 10.14 1.41 5.47
C ILE A 165 9.09 1.02 4.45
N GLY A 166 9.18 -0.20 3.95
CA GLY A 166 8.18 -0.77 3.07
C GLY A 166 7.15 -1.57 3.86
N ILE A 167 5.88 -1.38 3.52
CA ILE A 167 4.76 -2.20 3.98
C ILE A 167 4.07 -2.79 2.75
N PHE A 168 4.18 -4.11 2.59
CA PHE A 168 3.55 -4.84 1.50
C PHE A 168 2.32 -5.58 2.04
N ILE A 169 1.12 -5.22 1.60
CA ILE A 169 -0.14 -5.78 2.10
C ILE A 169 -0.81 -6.58 1.00
N VAL A 170 -1.08 -7.86 1.26
CA VAL A 170 -1.81 -8.74 0.34
C VAL A 170 -3.13 -9.13 0.96
N PHE A 171 -4.23 -8.80 0.30
CA PHE A 171 -5.57 -9.33 0.63
C PHE A 171 -5.98 -10.39 -0.39
N ASN A 172 -6.53 -11.50 0.10
CA ASN A 172 -7.03 -12.59 -0.72
C ASN A 172 -8.52 -12.79 -0.47
N MET A 173 -9.32 -12.89 -1.54
CA MET A 173 -10.76 -13.11 -1.42
C MET A 173 -11.06 -14.47 -0.75
N THR A 174 -10.25 -15.49 -1.06
CA THR A 174 -10.30 -16.82 -0.44
C THR A 174 -9.21 -16.94 0.63
N ASP A 175 -9.11 -18.06 1.36
CA ASP A 175 -7.89 -18.38 2.13
C ASP A 175 -6.93 -19.37 1.43
N ILE A 176 -7.18 -19.66 0.15
CA ILE A 176 -6.34 -20.58 -0.64
C ILE A 176 -5.05 -19.86 -1.03
N LYS A 177 -3.91 -20.46 -0.68
CA LYS A 177 -2.58 -19.91 -0.95
C LYS A 177 -1.60 -21.03 -1.31
N SER A 178 -0.78 -20.81 -2.32
CA SER A 178 0.27 -21.77 -2.68
C SER A 178 1.37 -21.82 -1.60
N PRO A 179 2.07 -22.95 -1.43
CA PRO A 179 3.17 -23.07 -0.45
C PRO A 179 4.26 -21.99 -0.60
N ALA A 180 4.56 -21.59 -1.84
CA ALA A 180 5.53 -20.55 -2.13
C ALA A 180 5.15 -19.17 -1.54
N PHE A 181 3.87 -18.92 -1.27
CA PHE A 181 3.44 -17.68 -0.64
C PHE A 181 3.90 -17.58 0.82
N PHE A 182 4.00 -18.71 1.54
CA PHE A 182 4.54 -18.69 2.91
C PHE A 182 6.01 -18.27 2.94
N GLU A 183 6.79 -18.67 1.92
CA GLU A 183 8.18 -18.23 1.78
C GLU A 183 8.28 -16.72 1.50
N LEU A 184 7.30 -16.15 0.80
CA LEU A 184 7.21 -14.70 0.63
C LEU A 184 6.99 -13.99 1.98
N LEU A 185 6.04 -14.45 2.80
CA LEU A 185 5.71 -13.84 4.10
C LEU A 185 6.90 -13.80 5.07
N LYS A 186 7.76 -14.83 5.02
CA LYS A 186 8.98 -14.94 5.84
C LYS A 186 10.04 -13.89 5.50
N ARG A 187 9.92 -13.16 4.39
CA ARG A 187 10.87 -12.12 3.99
C ARG A 187 10.73 -10.81 4.77
N THR A 188 9.73 -10.73 5.64
CA THR A 188 9.59 -9.63 6.60
C THR A 188 10.89 -9.42 7.37
N ASN A 189 11.34 -8.18 7.46
CA ASN A 189 12.55 -7.74 8.16
C ASN A 189 12.38 -6.31 8.70
N GLU A 190 13.43 -5.75 9.29
CA GLU A 190 13.40 -4.42 9.94
C GLU A 190 13.01 -3.24 9.03
N SER A 191 13.14 -3.42 7.70
CA SER A 191 12.85 -2.40 6.68
C SER A 191 11.66 -2.76 5.79
N LEU A 192 11.22 -4.02 5.76
CA LEU A 192 10.12 -4.49 4.93
C LEU A 192 9.16 -5.34 5.76
N TYR A 193 7.92 -4.90 5.91
CA TYR A 193 6.86 -5.63 6.58
C TYR A 193 5.87 -6.19 5.59
N ILE A 194 5.59 -7.49 5.66
CA ILE A 194 4.64 -8.15 4.76
C ILE A 194 3.42 -8.61 5.56
N PHE A 195 2.26 -8.07 5.22
CA PHE A 195 0.99 -8.42 5.84
C PHE A 195 0.10 -9.22 4.89
N TYR A 196 -0.59 -10.21 5.44
CA TYR A 196 -1.58 -11.00 4.74
C TYR A 196 -2.93 -10.90 5.45
N GLY A 197 -3.96 -10.59 4.66
CA GLY A 197 -5.36 -10.65 5.06
C GLY A 197 -6.17 -11.56 4.14
N THR A 198 -7.21 -12.19 4.67
CA THR A 198 -8.12 -13.05 3.90
C THR A 198 -9.58 -12.67 4.12
N GLY A 199 -10.38 -12.72 3.05
CA GLY A 199 -11.83 -12.62 3.11
C GLY A 199 -12.51 -13.94 3.50
N ASP A 200 -11.77 -15.05 3.43
CA ASP A 200 -12.23 -16.41 3.75
C ASP A 200 -13.52 -16.79 3.00
N LEU A 201 -13.58 -16.45 1.70
CA LEU A 201 -14.70 -16.83 0.85
C LEU A 201 -14.55 -18.27 0.35
N GLU A 202 -15.48 -19.13 0.74
CA GLU A 202 -15.66 -20.45 0.14
C GLU A 202 -16.53 -20.35 -1.12
N TRP A 203 -15.99 -20.78 -2.27
CA TRP A 203 -16.76 -20.83 -3.51
C TRP A 203 -17.60 -22.10 -3.54
N GLN A 204 -18.91 -21.98 -3.31
CA GLN A 204 -19.83 -23.07 -3.59
C GLN A 204 -20.01 -23.23 -5.11
N ASP A 205 -19.88 -24.46 -5.60
CA ASP A 205 -20.05 -24.79 -7.02
C ASP A 205 -21.54 -24.75 -7.37
N ASN A 206 -22.06 -23.56 -7.69
CA ASN A 206 -23.48 -23.29 -7.93
C ASN A 206 -24.05 -23.89 -9.23
N ARG A 207 -23.46 -24.98 -9.74
CA ARG A 207 -24.03 -25.73 -10.88
C ARG A 207 -25.46 -26.24 -10.61
N ASN A 208 -25.87 -26.36 -9.34
CA ASN A 208 -27.23 -26.74 -8.96
C ASN A 208 -28.27 -25.60 -8.94
N TYR A 209 -27.87 -24.33 -8.81
CA TYR A 209 -28.83 -23.21 -8.74
C TYR A 209 -29.36 -22.81 -10.12
N LEU A 210 -28.58 -22.99 -11.19
CA LEU A 210 -29.03 -22.75 -12.58
C LEU A 210 -30.13 -23.71 -13.03
N PHE A 211 -30.26 -24.90 -12.42
CA PHE A 211 -31.36 -25.83 -12.70
C PHE A 211 -32.68 -25.44 -12.01
N GLN A 212 -32.64 -24.67 -10.92
CA GLN A 212 -33.86 -24.27 -10.22
C GLN A 212 -34.60 -23.14 -10.96
N PHE A 213 -33.89 -22.23 -11.61
CA PHE A 213 -34.52 -21.16 -12.39
C PHE A 213 -35.13 -21.64 -13.72
N LYS A 214 -34.57 -22.69 -14.35
CA LYS A 214 -35.15 -23.26 -15.59
C LYS A 214 -36.47 -24.02 -15.37
N ASN A 215 -36.80 -24.38 -14.13
CA ASN A 215 -38.03 -25.13 -13.82
C ASN A 215 -39.21 -24.22 -13.41
N HIS A 216 -39.01 -22.91 -13.30
CA HIS A 216 -40.09 -21.97 -12.99
C HIS A 216 -40.69 -21.25 -14.20
N ASP A 217 -40.02 -21.27 -15.36
CA ASP A 217 -40.54 -20.62 -16.59
C ASP A 217 -41.54 -21.47 -17.37
N THR A 218 -41.88 -22.68 -16.92
CA THR A 218 -42.81 -23.61 -17.59
C THR A 218 -44.22 -23.67 -16.99
N GLN A 219 -44.59 -22.80 -16.04
CA GLN A 219 -45.93 -22.78 -15.41
C GLN A 219 -46.72 -21.46 -15.58
N LEU A 220 -46.54 -20.75 -16.70
CA LEU A 220 -47.50 -19.72 -17.12
C LEU A 220 -48.13 -20.13 -18.45
N GLY A 221 -48.95 -21.19 -18.38
CA GLY A 221 -49.98 -21.46 -19.36
C GLY A 221 -51.09 -20.44 -19.19
N TYR A 222 -51.35 -19.68 -20.24
CA TYR A 222 -52.52 -18.81 -20.37
C TYR A 222 -53.77 -19.70 -20.48
N ASP A 223 -54.64 -19.62 -19.47
CA ASP A 223 -56.08 -19.87 -19.61
C ASP A 223 -56.81 -18.54 -19.86
#